data_AF-A0A524MSN3-F1
#
_entry.id   AF-A0A524MSN3-F1
#
_cell.length_a   1.000
_cell.length_b   1.000
_cell.length_c   1.000
_cell.angle_alpha   90.00
_cell.angle_beta   90.00
_cell.angle_gamma   90.00
#
_symmetry.space_group_name_H-M   'P 1'
#
loop_
_entity.id
_entity.type
_entity.pdbx_description
1 polymer ?
#
loop_
_entity_poly.entity_id
_entity_poly.type
_entity_poly.pdbx_seq_one_letter_code
_entity_poly.pdbx_strand_id
1 'polypeptide(L)' 'MSGTTTNQRLKDWVSEWAAVMQPADIYWCDGSADEYEQLCQQLVDSGTFTKLDDAKRPNSYWAHSDPGDVARVEDRTFI' A
#
# COMPACT_ATOMS: atom_id res chain seq x y z
N MET A 1 4.37 -15.67 -8.65
CA MET A 1 5.84 -15.80 -8.73
C MET A 1 6.42 -15.19 -7.47
N SER A 2 7.38 -15.84 -6.80
CA SER A 2 8.13 -15.22 -5.70
C SER A 2 8.68 -13.88 -6.19
N GLY A 3 8.65 -12.83 -5.36
CA GLY A 3 9.28 -11.55 -5.68
C GLY A 3 10.67 -11.74 -6.30
N THR A 4 11.06 -10.80 -7.16
CA THR A 4 12.27 -10.82 -7.99
C THR A 4 13.59 -11.02 -7.22
N THR A 5 13.54 -11.09 -5.89
CA THR A 5 14.65 -11.38 -5.00
C THR A 5 15.11 -12.84 -5.02
N THR A 6 16.41 -13.04 -4.87
CA THR A 6 17.03 -14.35 -4.60
C THR A 6 17.29 -14.59 -3.11
N ASN A 7 16.96 -13.62 -2.25
CA ASN A 7 17.18 -13.73 -0.81
C ASN A 7 16.21 -14.73 -0.17
N GLN A 8 16.71 -15.92 0.18
CA GLN A 8 15.90 -16.98 0.75
C GLN A 8 15.28 -16.59 2.10
N ARG A 9 16.05 -15.91 2.96
CA ARG A 9 15.57 -15.48 4.29
C ARG A 9 14.34 -14.58 4.17
N LEU A 10 14.30 -13.69 3.18
CA LEU A 10 13.15 -12.84 2.92
C LEU A 10 11.94 -13.65 2.44
N LYS A 11 12.15 -14.63 1.56
CA LYS A 11 11.07 -15.51 1.08
C LYS A 11 10.44 -16.35 2.19
N ASP A 12 11.28 -16.89 3.07
CA ASP A 12 10.83 -17.69 4.21
C ASP A 12 9.99 -16.82 5.17
N TRP A 13 10.47 -15.61 5.47
CA TRP A 13 9.74 -14.65 6.30
C TRP A 13 8.37 -14.25 5.71
N VAL A 14 8.29 -13.96 4.41
CA VAL A 14 7.00 -13.67 3.76
C VAL A 14 6.07 -14.88 3.84
N SER A 15 6.60 -16.10 3.65
CA SER A 15 5.81 -17.34 3.70
C SER A 15 5.26 -17.61 5.11
N GLU A 16 6.07 -17.35 6.15
CA GLU A 16 5.65 -17.44 7.55
C GLU A 16 4.45 -16.53 7.83
N TRP A 17 4.53 -15.25 7.48
CA TRP A 17 3.44 -14.31 7.72
C TRP A 17 2.22 -14.53 6.84
N ALA A 18 2.41 -14.99 5.60
CA ALA A 18 1.30 -15.40 4.74
C ALA A 18 0.50 -16.56 5.36
N ALA A 19 1.18 -17.50 6.03
CA ALA A 19 0.51 -18.58 6.74
C ALA A 19 -0.30 -18.10 7.96
N VAL A 20 0.07 -16.98 8.58
CA VAL A 20 -0.67 -16.39 9.71
C VAL A 20 -1.83 -15.53 9.21
N MET A 21 -1.57 -14.63 8.26
CA MET A 21 -2.52 -13.60 7.82
C MET A 21 -3.51 -14.12 6.76
N GLN A 22 -3.16 -15.19 6.05
CA GLN A 22 -3.98 -15.81 5.00
C GLN A 22 -4.52 -14.77 3.98
N PRO A 23 -3.66 -13.94 3.36
CA PRO A 23 -4.11 -12.95 2.40
C PRO A 23 -4.67 -13.63 1.14
N ALA A 24 -5.59 -12.94 0.44
CA ALA A 24 -6.09 -13.42 -0.84
C ALA A 24 -4.96 -13.53 -1.89
N ASP A 25 -4.07 -12.53 -1.92
CA ASP A 25 -2.95 -12.44 -2.86
C ASP A 25 -1.72 -11.78 -2.21
N ILE A 26 -0.53 -12.07 -2.75
CA ILE A 26 0.72 -11.40 -2.39
C ILE A 26 1.27 -10.70 -3.63
N TYR A 27 1.39 -9.38 -3.55
CA TYR A 27 1.95 -8.53 -4.60
C TYR A 27 3.31 -7.97 -4.15
N TRP A 28 4.31 -8.02 -5.03
CA TRP A 28 5.65 -7.51 -4.78
C TRP A 28 5.83 -6.19 -5.51
N CYS A 29 5.90 -5.09 -4.77
CA CYS A 29 6.03 -3.77 -5.36
C CYS A 29 7.38 -3.57 -6.06
N ASP A 30 7.36 -3.05 -7.30
CA ASP A 30 8.54 -2.71 -8.09
C ASP A 30 8.86 -1.21 -8.13
N GLY A 31 7.92 -0.36 -7.71
CA GLY A 31 8.07 1.10 -7.64
C GLY A 31 8.02 1.81 -9.00
N SER A 32 7.57 1.14 -10.06
CA SER A 32 7.41 1.73 -11.38
C SER A 32 6.28 2.77 -11.43
N ALA A 33 6.31 3.62 -12.46
CA ALA A 33 5.23 4.59 -12.70
C ALA A 33 3.90 3.88 -13.03
N ASP A 34 3.94 2.80 -13.81
CA ASP A 34 2.77 2.00 -14.15
C ASP A 34 2.14 1.36 -12.89
N GLU A 35 2.97 0.85 -11.97
CA GLU A 35 2.50 0.35 -10.67
C GLU A 35 1.84 1.46 -9.85
N TYR A 36 2.47 2.64 -9.78
CA TYR A 36 1.90 3.79 -9.08
C TYR A 36 0.53 4.17 -9.63
N GLU A 37 0.40 4.27 -10.96
CA GLU A 37 -0.86 4.60 -11.63
C GLU A 37 -1.93 3.54 -11.37
N GLN A 38 -1.56 2.26 -11.48
CA GLN A 38 -2.47 1.15 -11.22
C GLN A 38 -3.00 1.17 -9.78
N LEU A 39 -2.13 1.36 -8.79
CA LEU A 39 -2.52 1.39 -7.38
C LEU A 39 -3.34 2.64 -7.05
N CYS A 40 -2.97 3.80 -7.59
CA CYS A 40 -3.75 5.03 -7.39
C CYS A 40 -5.15 4.91 -8.00
N GLN A 41 -5.28 4.28 -9.16
CA GLN A 41 -6.59 4.05 -9.78
C GLN A 41 -7.45 3.11 -8.92
N GLN A 42 -6.88 2.02 -8.39
CA GLN A 42 -7.60 1.13 -7.47
C GLN A 42 -8.11 1.87 -6.23
N LEU A 43 -7.31 2.80 -5.67
CA LEU A 43 -7.71 3.60 -4.52
C LEU A 43 -8.81 4.63 -4.85
N VAL A 44 -8.82 5.15 -6.09
CA VAL A 44 -9.93 5.99 -6.56
C VAL A 44 -11.20 5.16 -6.72
N ASP A 45 -11.08 3.98 -7.34
CA ASP A 45 -12.21 3.07 -7.56
C ASP A 45 -12.81 2.57 -6.24
N SER A 46 -11.99 2.39 -5.20
CA SER A 46 -12.44 2.02 -3.85
C SER A 46 -13.02 3.19 -3.04
N GLY A 47 -12.90 4.43 -3.53
CA GLY A 47 -13.34 5.65 -2.83
C GLY A 47 -12.39 6.14 -1.74
N THR A 48 -11.22 5.51 -1.58
CA THR A 48 -10.19 5.97 -0.64
C THR A 48 -9.55 7.27 -1.12
N PHE A 49 -9.34 7.39 -2.43
CA PHE A 49 -8.82 8.59 -3.08
C PHE A 49 -9.88 9.31 -3.90
N THR A 50 -9.79 10.64 -3.90
CA THR A 50 -10.42 11.51 -4.88
C THR A 50 -9.35 12.13 -5.76
N LYS A 51 -9.42 11.91 -7.08
CA LYS A 51 -8.49 12.54 -8.02
C LYS A 51 -8.75 14.05 -8.08
N LEU A 52 -7.69 14.84 -7.95
CA LEU A 52 -7.78 16.30 -8.00
C LEU A 52 -7.84 16.81 -9.44
N ASP A 53 -8.20 18.07 -9.59
CA ASP A 53 -8.21 18.79 -10.87
C ASP A 53 -6.81 18.78 -11.50
N ASP A 54 -6.66 18.04 -12.60
CA ASP A 54 -5.38 17.78 -13.26
C ASP A 54 -4.74 19.06 -13.83
N ALA A 55 -5.56 20.05 -14.23
CA ALA A 55 -5.05 21.32 -14.72
C ALA A 55 -4.40 22.17 -13.61
N LYS A 56 -4.80 21.95 -12.35
CA LYS A 56 -4.27 22.67 -11.19
C LYS A 56 -3.21 21.87 -10.43
N ARG A 57 -3.42 20.56 -10.31
CA ARG A 57 -2.64 19.64 -9.50
C ARG A 57 -2.54 18.30 -10.23
N PRO A 58 -1.69 18.22 -11.27
CA PRO A 58 -1.55 17.01 -12.06
C PRO A 58 -1.10 15.84 -11.19
N ASN A 59 -1.61 14.65 -11.51
CA ASN A 59 -1.30 13.40 -10.80
C ASN A 59 -1.40 13.51 -9.26
N SER A 60 -2.42 14.21 -8.76
CA SER A 60 -2.61 14.44 -7.32
C SER A 60 -3.94 13.87 -6.83
N TYR A 61 -3.95 13.40 -5.59
CA TYR A 61 -5.09 12.73 -4.96
C TYR A 61 -5.34 13.31 -3.56
N TRP A 62 -6.60 13.27 -3.12
CA TRP A 62 -7.00 13.60 -1.76
C TRP A 62 -7.59 12.37 -1.08
N ALA A 63 -7.18 12.12 0.15
CA ALA A 63 -7.69 11.05 1.00
C ALA A 63 -8.21 11.64 2.31
N HIS A 64 -9.27 11.05 2.85
CA HIS A 64 -9.84 11.42 4.14
C HIS A 64 -9.83 10.20 5.05
N SER A 65 -8.97 10.20 6.07
CA SER A 65 -8.86 9.10 7.01
C SER A 65 -10.03 9.08 7.99
N ASP A 66 -10.16 7.98 8.74
CA ASP A 66 -11.07 7.90 9.87
C ASP A 66 -10.69 8.96 10.93
N PRO A 67 -11.65 9.70 11.52
CA PRO A 67 -11.35 10.69 12.56
C PRO A 67 -10.61 10.14 13.79
N GLY A 68 -10.70 8.83 14.04
CA GLY A 68 -9.97 8.13 15.10
C GLY A 68 -8.52 7.79 14.76
N ASP A 69 -8.11 7.92 13.50
CA ASP A 69 -6.77 7.62 13.00
C ASP A 69 -6.22 8.77 12.15
N VAL A 70 -5.85 9.85 12.85
CA VAL A 70 -5.42 11.14 12.24
C VAL A 70 -4.01 11.53 12.66
N ALA A 71 -3.45 10.85 13.65
CA ALA A 71 -2.14 11.15 14.22
C ALA A 71 -1.52 9.88 14.82
N ARG A 72 -0.22 9.95 15.07
CA ARG A 72 0.50 8.90 15.78
C ARG A 72 -0.07 8.69 17.18
N VAL A 73 0.02 7.44 17.66
CA VAL A 73 -0.49 7.00 18.97
C VAL A 73 0.70 6.67 19.88
N GLU A 74 1.25 7.69 20.55
CA GLU A 74 2.49 7.57 21.33
C GLU A 74 2.38 6.57 22.49
N ASP A 75 1.21 6.45 23.12
CA ASP A 75 0.93 5.53 24.23
C ASP A 75 0.87 4.05 23.82
N ARG A 76 0.79 3.78 22.50
CA ARG A 76 0.84 2.42 21.93
C ARG A 76 2.06 2.19 21.04
N THR A 77 3.07 3.06 21.14
CA THR A 77 4.35 2.90 20.46
C THR A 77 5.39 2.36 21.44
N PHE A 78 6.03 1.24 21.11
CA PHE A 78 7.02 0.58 21.96
C PHE A 78 8.42 0.68 21.35
N ILE A 79 9.45 0.73 22.21
CA ILE A 79 10.87 0.64 21.82
C ILE A 79 11.27 -0.83 21.76
#